data_AF-D7SHQ1-F1
#
_entry.id   AF-D7SHQ1-F1
#
_cell.length_a   1.000
_cell.length_b   1.000
_cell.length_c   1.000
_cell.angle_alpha   90.00
_cell.angle_beta   90.00
_cell.angle_gamma   90.00
#
_symmetry.space_group_name_H-M   'P 1'
#
loop_
_entity.id
_entity.type
_entity.pdbx_description
1 polymer ?
#
loop_
_entity_poly.entity_id
_entity_poly.type
_entity_poly.pdbx_seq_one_letter_code
_entity_poly.pdbx_strand_id
1 'polypeptide(L)'
;MSSTPLYTTIGVVSLSTIVIFSIRWLKPRKSNTIILAGLSGSGKTVLFYQLRDGSSHQGTVTSTDTNEATFVLQTDPFWKGKRRLIHLVDVPGQSHLRSKLDKYLPQAAGLIFLVDGLEFLRHCPAIAEYLLDILTNTTVVKRKIPVLIVCNKTDKVTAHTKEFIQKLLEREIQKLRASGTAISEADIANEYTLGVTGEAFTFSQCCNMVTVEEASGLVGEISQVEQFITKHLKP
;
A
#
# COMPACT_ATOMS: atom_id res chain seq x y z
N MET A 1 30.72 44.16 35.56
CA MET A 1 30.79 43.48 34.24
C MET A 1 29.65 42.47 34.19
N SER A 2 28.64 42.75 33.37
CA SER A 2 27.34 42.07 33.35
C SER A 2 27.45 40.65 32.82
N SER A 3 27.24 39.65 33.69
CA SER A 3 27.17 38.23 33.35
C SER A 3 25.79 37.77 32.85
N THR A 4 24.79 38.66 32.90
CA THR A 4 23.42 38.43 32.39
C THR A 4 23.31 37.97 30.93
N PRO A 5 24.09 38.46 29.94
CA PRO A 5 23.98 37.98 28.56
C PRO A 5 24.53 36.55 28.37
N LEU A 6 25.38 36.07 29.29
CA LEU A 6 25.94 34.71 29.20
C LEU A 6 24.90 33.66 29.62
N TYR A 7 24.12 33.92 30.67
CA TYR A 7 23.09 32.98 31.12
C TYR A 7 21.92 32.88 30.14
N THR A 8 21.54 33.99 29.50
CA THR A 8 20.46 33.98 28.50
C THR A 8 20.86 33.20 27.25
N THR A 9 22.09 33.36 26.77
CA THR A 9 22.59 32.61 25.60
C THR A 9 22.69 31.10 25.87
N ILE A 10 23.19 30.69 27.04
CA ILE A 10 23.22 29.28 27.45
C ILE A 10 21.79 28.70 27.53
N GLY A 11 20.85 29.45 28.10
CA GLY A 11 19.45 29.04 28.17
C GLY A 11 18.83 28.78 26.80
N VAL A 12 19.02 29.70 25.84
CA VAL A 12 18.46 29.57 24.48
C VAL A 12 19.09 28.40 23.71
N VAL A 13 20.41 28.17 23.84
CA VAL A 13 21.08 27.04 23.19
C VAL A 13 20.64 25.70 23.80
N SER A 14 20.49 25.63 25.12
CA SER A 14 20.01 24.40 25.79
C SER A 14 18.56 24.07 25.41
N LEU A 15 17.68 25.07 25.36
CA LEU A 15 16.28 24.86 24.98
C LEU A 15 16.14 24.47 23.51
N SER A 16 16.87 25.13 22.61
CA SER A 16 16.85 24.80 21.18
C SER A 16 17.40 23.39 20.90
N THR A 17 18.48 22.97 21.57
CA THR A 17 19.01 21.61 21.44
C THR A 17 18.04 20.55 21.96
N ILE A 18 17.39 20.78 23.11
CA ILE A 18 16.34 19.88 23.65
C ILE A 18 15.18 19.78 22.66
N VAL A 19 14.68 20.90 22.14
CA VAL A 19 13.58 20.91 21.15
C VAL A 19 13.97 20.15 19.88
N ILE A 20 15.17 20.37 19.33
CA ILE A 20 15.65 19.64 18.15
C ILE A 20 15.78 18.14 18.45
N PHE A 21 16.27 17.76 19.62
CA PHE A 21 16.42 16.35 20.01
C PHE A 21 15.08 15.67 20.23
N SER A 22 14.13 16.34 20.89
CA SER A 22 12.75 15.88 21.08
C SER A 22 12.02 15.72 19.74
N ILE A 23 12.14 16.69 18.82
CA ILE A 23 11.58 16.58 17.47
C ILE A 23 12.20 15.40 16.70
N ARG A 24 13.49 15.13 16.90
CA ARG A 24 14.19 14.01 16.26
C ARG A 24 13.77 12.65 16.84
N TRP A 25 13.41 12.59 18.12
CA TRP A 25 12.82 11.41 18.78
C TRP A 25 11.36 11.19 18.43
N LEU A 26 10.60 12.24 18.15
CA LEU A 26 9.21 12.16 17.68
C LEU A 26 9.09 11.74 16.21
N LYS A 27 10.21 11.63 15.47
CA LYS A 27 10.14 11.12 14.09
C LYS A 27 9.65 9.67 14.10
N PRO A 28 8.56 9.36 13.37
CA PRO A 28 8.05 8.00 13.31
C PRO A 28 9.15 7.06 12.84
N ARG A 29 9.40 6.01 13.61
CA ARG A 29 10.34 4.95 13.22
C ARG A 29 9.87 4.42 11.87
N LYS A 30 10.81 4.35 10.91
CA LYS A 30 10.56 3.73 9.61
C LYS A 30 10.24 2.25 9.87
N SER A 31 8.98 1.86 9.70
CA SER A 31 8.53 0.48 9.84
C SER A 31 8.55 -0.23 8.50
N ASN A 32 8.87 -1.51 8.54
CA ASN A 32 8.77 -2.43 7.41
C ASN A 32 7.32 -2.92 7.26
N THR A 33 6.37 -1.98 7.20
CA THR A 33 4.94 -2.32 7.14
C THR A 33 4.50 -2.56 5.71
N ILE A 34 3.93 -3.73 5.44
CA ILE A 34 3.31 -4.08 4.17
C ILE A 34 1.81 -4.16 4.40
N ILE A 35 1.04 -3.45 3.59
CA ILE A 35 -0.41 -3.41 3.72
C ILE A 35 -1.05 -4.22 2.59
N LEU A 36 -1.98 -5.11 2.93
CA LEU A 36 -2.84 -5.80 1.98
C LEU A 36 -4.18 -5.05 1.90
N ALA A 37 -4.54 -4.62 0.69
CA ALA A 37 -5.78 -3.93 0.37
C ALA A 37 -6.45 -4.58 -0.85
N GLY A 38 -7.70 -4.20 -1.12
CA GLY A 38 -8.53 -4.76 -2.19
C GLY A 38 -9.92 -5.16 -1.74
N LEU A 39 -10.83 -5.43 -2.69
CA LEU A 39 -12.23 -5.75 -2.40
C LEU A 39 -12.40 -7.01 -1.53
N SER A 40 -13.54 -7.13 -0.86
CA SER A 40 -13.90 -8.39 -0.18
C SER A 40 -13.87 -9.55 -1.17
N GLY A 41 -13.42 -10.73 -0.73
CA GLY A 41 -13.31 -11.91 -1.61
C GLY A 41 -12.05 -11.99 -2.48
N SER A 42 -11.23 -10.92 -2.57
CA SER A 42 -10.00 -10.94 -3.39
C SER A 42 -8.87 -11.84 -2.87
N GLY A 43 -9.01 -12.37 -1.64
CA GLY A 43 -8.06 -13.32 -1.05
C GLY A 43 -6.97 -12.71 -0.17
N LYS A 44 -7.16 -11.47 0.33
CA LYS A 44 -6.19 -10.78 1.21
C LYS A 44 -5.80 -11.62 2.42
N THR A 45 -6.80 -12.14 3.14
CA THR A 45 -6.60 -12.94 4.36
C THR A 45 -5.95 -14.30 4.05
N VAL A 46 -6.26 -14.90 2.90
CA VAL A 46 -5.56 -16.12 2.44
C VAL A 46 -4.09 -15.83 2.19
N LEU A 47 -3.78 -14.74 1.47
CA LEU A 47 -2.40 -14.33 1.22
C LEU A 47 -1.66 -13.95 2.52
N PHE A 48 -2.35 -13.32 3.47
CA PHE A 48 -1.81 -13.00 4.80
C PHE A 48 -1.29 -14.25 5.51
N TYR A 49 -2.12 -15.30 5.59
CA TYR A 49 -1.72 -16.56 6.20
C TYR A 49 -0.70 -17.33 5.37
N GLN A 50 -0.78 -17.27 4.04
CA GLN A 50 0.21 -17.88 3.16
C GLN A 50 1.61 -17.27 3.39
N LEU A 51 1.71 -15.95 3.50
CA LEU A 51 2.98 -15.26 3.78
C LEU A 51 3.50 -15.53 5.20
N ARG A 52 2.61 -15.62 6.19
CA ARG A 52 2.97 -15.81 7.60
C ARG A 52 3.37 -17.25 7.93
N ASP A 53 2.56 -18.21 7.49
CA ASP A 53 2.61 -19.61 7.93
C ASP A 53 3.03 -20.57 6.82
N GLY A 54 3.13 -20.10 5.57
CA GLY A 54 3.38 -20.97 4.40
C GLY A 54 2.20 -21.87 4.02
N SER A 55 1.03 -21.65 4.62
CA SER A 55 -0.17 -22.48 4.40
C SER A 55 -1.42 -21.64 4.22
N SER A 56 -2.23 -22.04 3.24
CA SER A 56 -3.51 -21.44 2.97
C SER A 56 -4.52 -21.99 3.98
N HIS A 57 -4.89 -21.17 4.96
CA HIS A 57 -5.95 -21.53 5.90
C HIS A 57 -7.27 -21.58 5.11
N GLN A 58 -7.75 -22.79 4.80
CA GLN A 58 -9.00 -22.96 4.05
C GLN A 58 -10.20 -22.51 4.90
N GLY A 59 -11.21 -21.90 4.26
CA GLY A 59 -12.45 -21.50 4.94
C GLY A 59 -12.41 -20.14 5.64
N THR A 60 -11.55 -19.21 5.20
CA THR A 60 -11.56 -17.84 5.75
C THR A 60 -12.91 -17.16 5.53
N VAL A 61 -13.41 -16.52 6.58
CA VAL A 61 -14.59 -15.65 6.55
C VAL A 61 -14.16 -14.20 6.31
N THR A 62 -15.12 -13.32 5.99
CA THR A 62 -14.83 -11.90 5.81
C THR A 62 -14.27 -11.29 7.10
N SER A 63 -13.05 -10.75 7.04
CA SER A 63 -12.43 -10.03 8.17
C SER A 63 -13.29 -8.84 8.59
N THR A 64 -13.77 -8.84 9.83
CA THR A 64 -14.48 -7.72 10.46
C THR A 64 -13.52 -6.67 11.03
N ASP A 65 -12.31 -7.11 11.39
CA ASP A 65 -11.22 -6.28 11.89
C ASP A 65 -9.91 -6.52 11.15
N THR A 66 -8.96 -5.61 11.34
CA THR A 66 -7.64 -5.64 10.71
C THR A 66 -6.80 -6.74 11.36
N ASN A 67 -6.23 -7.65 10.55
CA ASN A 67 -5.26 -8.63 11.05
C ASN A 67 -3.85 -8.06 10.93
N GLU A 68 -3.05 -8.17 11.98
CA GLU A 68 -1.67 -7.68 12.03
C GLU A 68 -0.74 -8.82 12.48
N ALA A 69 0.40 -8.98 11.81
CA ALA A 69 1.44 -9.92 12.23
C ALA A 69 2.83 -9.35 11.95
N THR A 70 3.76 -9.57 12.89
CA THR A 70 5.17 -9.27 12.68
C THR A 70 5.97 -10.58 12.64
N PHE A 71 6.64 -10.84 11.52
CA PHE A 71 7.38 -12.08 11.30
C PHE A 71 8.56 -11.86 10.35
N VAL A 72 9.42 -12.88 10.22
CA VAL A 72 10.47 -12.91 9.19
C VAL A 72 9.95 -13.69 7.99
N LEU A 73 10.05 -13.13 6.78
CA LEU A 73 9.70 -13.86 5.57
C LEU A 73 10.56 -15.11 5.44
N GLN A 74 9.94 -16.25 5.09
CA GLN A 74 10.68 -17.50 4.91
C GLN A 74 11.75 -17.38 3.81
N THR A 75 11.48 -16.57 2.78
CA THR A 75 12.37 -16.35 1.63
C THR A 75 13.28 -15.13 1.75
N ASP A 76 13.26 -14.38 2.87
CA ASP A 76 14.17 -13.22 3.05
C ASP A 76 15.62 -13.71 3.16
N PRO A 77 16.51 -13.36 2.20
CA PRO A 77 17.92 -13.68 2.31
C PRO A 77 18.51 -12.94 3.52
N PHE A 78 19.47 -13.56 4.20
CA PHE A 78 20.19 -12.92 5.30
C PHE A 78 20.84 -11.61 4.83
N TRP A 79 20.32 -10.48 5.28
CA TRP A 79 20.89 -9.18 4.95
C TRP A 79 21.91 -8.79 6.02
N LYS A 80 23.20 -8.79 5.66
CA LYS A 80 24.32 -8.48 6.58
C LYS A 80 24.27 -9.26 7.91
N GLY A 81 23.89 -10.54 7.87
CA GLY A 81 23.81 -11.37 9.07
C GLY A 81 22.59 -11.13 9.97
N LYS A 82 21.59 -10.36 9.53
CA LYS A 82 20.32 -10.16 10.23
C LYS A 82 19.12 -10.50 9.35
N ARG A 83 18.07 -11.03 9.98
CA ARG A 83 16.75 -11.24 9.38
C ARG A 83 15.92 -9.97 9.52
N ARG A 84 15.28 -9.51 8.44
CA ARG A 84 14.42 -8.32 8.49
C ARG A 84 13.02 -8.74 8.92
N LEU A 85 12.49 -8.05 9.92
CA LEU A 85 11.10 -8.23 10.32
C LEU A 85 10.19 -7.46 9.38
N ILE A 86 9.10 -8.10 8.96
CA ILE A 86 7.99 -7.50 8.22
C ILE A 86 6.83 -7.34 9.18
N HIS A 87 6.17 -6.18 9.13
CA HIS A 87 4.87 -5.98 9.75
C HIS A 87 3.78 -6.07 8.66
N LEU A 88 3.07 -7.18 8.56
CA LEU A 88 2.02 -7.39 7.58
C LEU A 88 0.66 -7.01 8.16
N VAL A 89 -0.13 -6.24 7.39
CA VAL A 89 -1.44 -5.74 7.81
C VAL A 89 -2.49 -6.11 6.75
N ASP A 90 -3.48 -6.92 7.10
CA ASP A 90 -4.64 -7.24 6.27
C ASP A 90 -5.80 -6.28 6.59
N VAL A 91 -6.08 -5.34 5.67
CA VAL A 91 -7.15 -4.37 5.84
C VAL A 91 -8.46 -4.94 5.27
N PRO A 92 -9.58 -4.89 6.01
CA PRO A 92 -10.88 -5.35 5.52
C PRO A 92 -11.28 -4.67 4.20
N GLY A 93 -11.85 -5.45 3.27
CA GLY A 93 -12.21 -4.97 1.93
C GLY A 93 -13.60 -4.33 1.80
N GLN A 94 -14.42 -4.37 2.86
CA GLN A 94 -15.76 -3.79 2.87
C GLN A 94 -15.67 -2.26 2.88
N SER A 95 -16.52 -1.58 2.12
CA SER A 95 -16.44 -0.14 1.85
C SER A 95 -16.27 0.71 3.11
N HIS A 96 -17.10 0.48 4.14
CA HIS A 96 -17.08 1.25 5.39
C HIS A 96 -15.83 1.03 6.25
N LEU A 97 -15.06 -0.04 6.02
CA LEU A 97 -13.84 -0.37 6.77
C LEU A 97 -12.55 0.06 6.06
N ARG A 98 -12.64 0.54 4.81
CA ARG A 98 -11.46 0.97 4.03
C ARG A 98 -10.74 2.16 4.66
N SER A 99 -11.44 3.01 5.41
CA SER A 99 -10.84 4.11 6.18
C SER A 99 -9.83 3.64 7.23
N LYS A 100 -9.90 2.37 7.68
CA LYS A 100 -8.85 1.78 8.54
C LYS A 100 -7.48 1.75 7.86
N LEU A 101 -7.40 1.83 6.52
CA LEU A 101 -6.17 1.92 5.76
C LEU A 101 -5.31 3.13 6.18
N ASP A 102 -5.94 4.29 6.40
CA ASP A 102 -5.25 5.56 6.67
C ASP A 102 -4.41 5.51 7.97
N LYS A 103 -4.79 4.66 8.92
CA LYS A 103 -4.02 4.40 10.15
C LYS A 103 -2.62 3.84 9.83
N TYR A 104 -2.49 3.04 8.77
CA TYR A 104 -1.26 2.30 8.45
C TYR A 104 -0.44 2.97 7.33
N LEU A 105 -1.05 3.83 6.50
CA LEU A 105 -0.34 4.52 5.42
C LEU A 105 0.89 5.34 5.87
N PRO A 106 0.93 6.03 7.02
CA PRO A 106 2.11 6.76 7.48
C PRO A 106 3.34 5.87 7.73
N GLN A 107 3.10 4.58 7.98
CA GLN A 107 4.12 3.61 8.38
C GLN A 107 4.41 2.58 7.28
N ALA A 108 3.64 2.59 6.19
CA ALA A 108 3.81 1.67 5.06
C ALA A 108 5.18 1.81 4.38
N ALA A 109 5.81 0.68 4.09
CA ALA A 109 6.95 0.50 3.19
C ALA A 109 6.49 0.09 1.78
N GLY A 110 5.32 -0.53 1.66
CA GLY A 110 4.67 -0.89 0.41
C GLY A 110 3.20 -1.28 0.62
N LEU A 111 2.43 -1.24 -0.45
CA LEU A 111 1.02 -1.62 -0.47
C LEU A 111 0.81 -2.68 -1.55
N ILE A 112 0.09 -3.74 -1.21
CA ILE A 112 -0.29 -4.81 -2.13
C ILE A 112 -1.80 -4.76 -2.29
N PHE A 113 -2.26 -4.49 -3.50
CA PHE A 113 -3.66 -4.40 -3.85
C PHE A 113 -4.10 -5.68 -4.57
N LEU A 114 -4.90 -6.51 -3.90
CA LEU A 114 -5.35 -7.79 -4.44
C LEU A 114 -6.63 -7.63 -5.25
N VAL A 115 -6.58 -8.20 -6.45
CA VAL A 115 -7.68 -8.30 -7.41
C VAL A 115 -8.04 -9.77 -7.57
N ASP A 116 -9.34 -10.08 -7.55
CA ASP A 116 -9.83 -11.41 -7.90
C ASP A 116 -9.82 -11.58 -9.42
N GLY A 117 -8.96 -12.46 -9.94
CA GLY A 117 -8.86 -12.72 -11.38
C GLY A 117 -10.10 -13.39 -11.99
N LEU A 118 -10.97 -14.02 -11.19
CA LEU A 118 -12.17 -14.74 -11.67
C LEU A 118 -13.38 -13.82 -11.75
N GLU A 119 -13.55 -12.98 -10.74
CA GLU A 119 -14.69 -12.07 -10.65
C GLU A 119 -14.36 -10.65 -11.11
N PHE A 120 -13.17 -10.45 -11.69
CA PHE A 120 -12.67 -9.14 -12.12
C PHE A 120 -13.68 -8.38 -12.99
N LEU A 121 -14.21 -9.00 -14.05
CA LEU A 121 -15.14 -8.32 -14.96
C LEU A 121 -16.41 -7.83 -14.27
N ARG A 122 -16.92 -8.57 -13.27
CA ARG A 122 -18.12 -8.21 -12.52
C ARG A 122 -17.88 -7.02 -11.58
N HIS A 123 -16.67 -6.91 -11.04
CA HIS A 123 -16.33 -5.92 -10.03
C HIS A 123 -15.39 -4.81 -10.52
N CYS A 124 -15.02 -4.81 -11.80
CA CYS A 124 -14.04 -3.88 -12.38
C CYS A 124 -14.27 -2.41 -12.00
N PRO A 125 -15.50 -1.83 -12.09
CA PRO A 125 -15.72 -0.44 -11.68
C PRO A 125 -15.38 -0.18 -10.21
N ALA A 126 -15.88 -1.04 -9.31
CA ALA A 126 -15.63 -0.90 -7.86
C ALA A 126 -14.15 -1.15 -7.48
N ILE A 127 -13.45 -1.99 -8.24
CA ILE A 127 -12.01 -2.21 -8.07
C ILE A 127 -11.24 -0.95 -8.53
N ALA A 128 -11.60 -0.39 -9.68
CA ALA A 128 -10.97 0.79 -10.26
C ALA A 128 -11.18 2.03 -9.37
N GLU A 129 -12.38 2.25 -8.85
CA GLU A 129 -12.68 3.31 -7.88
C GLU A 129 -11.81 3.18 -6.63
N TYR A 130 -11.77 1.99 -6.02
CA TYR A 130 -10.97 1.82 -4.80
C TYR A 130 -9.47 1.96 -5.06
N LEU A 131 -8.98 1.48 -6.20
CA LEU A 131 -7.59 1.65 -6.59
C LEU A 131 -7.27 3.12 -6.85
N LEU A 132 -8.18 3.86 -7.49
CA LEU A 132 -8.06 5.30 -7.69
C LEU A 132 -7.94 6.03 -6.35
N ASP A 133 -8.82 5.76 -5.39
CA ASP A 133 -8.78 6.36 -4.05
C ASP A 133 -7.42 6.14 -3.35
N ILE A 134 -6.84 4.94 -3.49
CA ILE A 134 -5.53 4.62 -2.92
C ILE A 134 -4.42 5.39 -3.63
N LEU A 135 -4.45 5.42 -4.97
CA LEU A 135 -3.41 6.07 -5.79
C LEU A 135 -3.44 7.60 -5.69
N THR A 136 -4.60 8.21 -5.40
CA THR A 136 -4.75 9.65 -5.15
C THR A 136 -4.57 10.02 -3.68
N ASN A 137 -4.52 9.03 -2.77
CA ASN A 137 -4.35 9.30 -1.34
C ASN A 137 -3.09 10.12 -1.07
N THR A 138 -3.27 11.21 -0.32
CA THR A 138 -2.20 12.17 -0.01
C THR A 138 -0.96 11.52 0.59
N THR A 139 -1.14 10.53 1.47
CA THR A 139 -0.02 9.84 2.13
C THR A 139 0.72 8.93 1.16
N VAL A 140 -0.01 8.24 0.28
CA VAL A 140 0.55 7.38 -0.77
C VAL A 140 1.40 8.20 -1.74
N VAL A 141 0.87 9.32 -2.22
CA VAL A 141 1.57 10.19 -3.18
C VAL A 141 2.76 10.89 -2.54
N LYS A 142 2.59 11.56 -1.38
CA LYS A 142 3.69 12.31 -0.73
C LYS A 142 4.85 11.41 -0.32
N ARG A 143 4.58 10.19 0.15
CA ARG A 143 5.62 9.23 0.56
C ARG A 143 6.10 8.36 -0.60
N LYS A 144 5.48 8.45 -1.78
CA LYS A 144 5.72 7.61 -2.96
C LYS A 144 5.68 6.12 -2.59
N ILE A 145 4.62 5.70 -1.89
CA ILE A 145 4.48 4.32 -1.43
C ILE A 145 4.35 3.41 -2.66
N PRO A 146 5.24 2.41 -2.85
CA PRO A 146 5.16 1.50 -3.98
C PRO A 146 3.91 0.62 -3.85
N VAL A 147 3.19 0.43 -4.95
CA VAL A 147 1.94 -0.33 -5.03
C VAL A 147 2.13 -1.53 -5.95
N LEU A 148 1.88 -2.73 -5.45
CA LEU A 148 1.81 -3.95 -6.25
C LEU A 148 0.35 -4.35 -6.42
N ILE A 149 -0.14 -4.35 -7.66
CA ILE A 149 -1.44 -4.93 -8.00
C ILE A 149 -1.22 -6.42 -8.23
N VAL A 150 -1.91 -7.26 -7.45
CA VAL A 150 -1.80 -8.72 -7.54
C VAL A 150 -3.10 -9.28 -8.09
N CYS A 151 -3.02 -9.86 -9.28
CA CYS A 151 -4.09 -10.64 -9.89
C CYS A 151 -4.06 -12.02 -9.23
N ASN A 152 -4.93 -12.23 -8.25
CA ASN A 152 -4.98 -13.43 -7.43
C ASN A 152 -5.93 -14.50 -8.03
N LYS A 153 -5.82 -15.73 -7.53
CA LYS A 153 -6.62 -16.91 -7.92
C LYS A 153 -6.32 -17.43 -9.33
N THR A 154 -5.07 -17.29 -9.77
CA THR A 154 -4.60 -17.79 -11.08
C THR A 154 -4.56 -19.32 -11.17
N ASP A 155 -4.76 -20.03 -10.06
CA ASP A 155 -4.94 -21.49 -10.02
C ASP A 155 -6.21 -21.96 -10.75
N LYS A 156 -7.13 -21.05 -11.08
CA LYS A 156 -8.34 -21.35 -11.85
C LYS A 156 -8.14 -20.97 -13.31
N VAL A 157 -8.41 -21.93 -14.21
CA VAL A 157 -8.26 -21.78 -15.68
C VAL A 157 -9.05 -20.60 -16.25
N THR A 158 -10.16 -20.22 -15.60
CA THR A 158 -11.00 -19.10 -16.04
C THR A 158 -10.55 -17.74 -15.49
N ALA A 159 -9.44 -17.68 -14.75
CA ALA A 159 -8.89 -16.42 -14.26
C ALA A 159 -8.33 -15.59 -15.43
N HIS A 160 -8.57 -14.28 -15.38
CA HIS A 160 -8.00 -13.36 -16.36
C HIS A 160 -6.52 -13.12 -16.11
N THR A 161 -5.75 -12.93 -17.19
CA THR A 161 -4.30 -12.62 -17.09
C THR A 161 -4.07 -11.20 -16.57
N LYS A 162 -2.89 -10.97 -16.01
CA LYS A 162 -2.51 -9.63 -15.52
C LYS A 162 -2.54 -8.56 -16.61
N GLU A 163 -2.17 -8.87 -17.85
CA GLU A 163 -2.17 -7.88 -18.94
C GLU A 163 -3.59 -7.42 -19.28
N PHE A 164 -4.55 -8.35 -19.26
CA PHE A 164 -5.95 -8.05 -19.48
C PHE A 164 -6.53 -7.20 -18.35
N ILE A 165 -6.28 -7.59 -17.09
CA ILE A 165 -6.73 -6.87 -15.91
C ILE A 165 -6.13 -5.46 -15.89
N GLN A 166 -4.82 -5.34 -16.14
CA GLN A 166 -4.11 -4.06 -16.19
C GLN A 166 -4.75 -3.13 -17.22
N LYS A 167 -4.89 -3.58 -18.47
CA LYS A 167 -5.45 -2.76 -19.55
C LYS A 167 -6.88 -2.29 -19.26
N LEU A 168 -7.69 -3.14 -18.63
CA LEU A 168 -9.06 -2.79 -18.27
C LEU A 168 -9.14 -1.83 -17.09
N LEU A 169 -8.29 -2.01 -16.06
CA LEU A 169 -8.19 -1.05 -14.96
C LEU A 169 -7.72 0.32 -15.44
N GLU A 170 -6.71 0.37 -16.31
CA GLU A 170 -6.22 1.62 -16.87
C GLU A 170 -7.32 2.35 -17.65
N ARG A 171 -8.08 1.62 -18.47
CA ARG A 171 -9.23 2.16 -19.22
C ARG A 171 -10.34 2.65 -18.28
N GLU A 172 -10.64 1.92 -17.22
CA GLU A 172 -11.72 2.29 -16.29
C GLU A 172 -11.33 3.51 -15.46
N ILE A 173 -10.09 3.55 -14.96
CA ILE A 173 -9.53 4.74 -14.28
C ILE A 173 -9.54 5.95 -15.22
N GLN A 174 -9.22 5.79 -16.51
CA GLN A 174 -9.33 6.88 -17.47
C GLN A 174 -10.74 7.47 -17.56
N LYS A 175 -11.79 6.63 -17.49
CA LYS A 175 -13.18 7.10 -17.48
C LYS A 175 -13.49 7.86 -16.19
N LEU A 176 -13.07 7.31 -15.04
CA LEU A 176 -13.29 7.92 -13.73
C LEU A 176 -12.62 9.30 -13.62
N ARG A 177 -11.41 9.44 -14.19
CA ARG A 177 -10.71 10.73 -14.31
C ARG A 177 -11.53 11.75 -15.09
N ALA A 178 -12.05 11.36 -16.26
CA ALA A 178 -12.84 12.25 -17.12
C ALA A 178 -14.17 12.68 -16.48
N SER A 179 -14.82 11.79 -15.73
CA SER A 179 -16.05 12.12 -14.99
C SER A 179 -15.79 13.00 -13.77
N GLY A 180 -14.68 12.80 -13.05
CA GLY A 180 -14.33 13.60 -11.87
C GLY A 180 -13.94 15.04 -12.21
N THR A 181 -13.23 15.25 -13.32
CA THR A 181 -12.87 16.60 -13.80
C THR A 181 -14.08 17.44 -14.23
N ALA A 182 -15.21 16.82 -14.56
CA ALA A 182 -16.42 17.56 -14.95
C ALA A 182 -17.22 18.12 -13.76
N ILE A 183 -16.92 17.67 -12.53
CA ILE A 183 -17.68 18.03 -11.31
C ILE A 183 -16.83 18.90 -10.34
N SER A 184 -15.50 18.85 -10.43
CA SER A 184 -14.57 19.40 -9.42
C SER A 184 -13.87 20.71 -9.83
N GLU A 185 -14.63 21.73 -10.26
CA GLU A 185 -14.07 23.10 -10.39
C GLU A 185 -13.99 23.84 -9.02
N ALA A 186 -14.58 23.29 -7.95
CA ALA A 186 -14.72 23.98 -6.66
C ALA A 186 -13.75 23.53 -5.54
N ASP A 187 -13.15 22.32 -5.59
CA ASP A 187 -12.44 21.72 -4.44
C ASP A 187 -10.94 21.38 -4.67
N ILE A 188 -10.28 22.06 -5.61
CA ILE A 188 -8.95 21.73 -6.18
C ILE A 188 -7.76 21.82 -5.18
N ALA A 189 -7.97 22.13 -3.90
CA ALA A 189 -6.83 22.42 -3.01
C ALA A 189 -5.99 21.19 -2.60
N ASN A 190 -6.47 19.94 -2.69
CA ASN A 190 -5.73 18.78 -2.18
C ASN A 190 -5.88 17.45 -2.95
N GLU A 191 -6.60 17.41 -4.08
CA GLU A 191 -6.78 16.17 -4.83
C GLU A 191 -5.62 15.95 -5.81
N TYR A 192 -4.84 14.88 -5.62
CA TYR A 192 -3.76 14.54 -6.53
C TYR A 192 -4.34 13.99 -7.83
N THR A 193 -4.22 14.75 -8.92
CA THR A 193 -4.61 14.27 -10.25
C THR A 193 -3.64 13.17 -10.71
N LEU A 194 -4.15 11.96 -10.97
CA LEU A 194 -3.37 10.90 -11.60
C LEU A 194 -3.17 11.16 -13.08
N GLY A 195 -2.04 10.70 -13.62
CA GLY A 195 -1.75 10.66 -15.06
C GLY A 195 -1.43 12.01 -15.70
N VAL A 196 -1.24 11.99 -17.03
CA VAL A 196 -1.05 13.19 -17.86
C VAL A 196 -2.39 13.58 -18.49
N THR A 197 -2.68 14.88 -18.57
CA THR A 197 -3.90 15.39 -19.21
C THR A 197 -3.79 15.27 -20.73
N GLY A 198 -4.81 14.71 -21.39
CA GLY A 198 -4.84 14.55 -22.84
C GLY A 198 -4.24 13.23 -23.38
N GLU A 199 -3.60 12.43 -22.53
CA GLU A 199 -3.11 11.10 -22.88
C GLU A 199 -3.96 9.99 -22.25
N ALA A 200 -3.94 8.80 -22.86
CA ALA A 200 -4.52 7.61 -22.26
C ALA A 200 -3.77 7.28 -20.96
N PHE A 201 -4.52 7.07 -19.87
CA PHE A 201 -3.94 6.68 -18.59
C PHE A 201 -3.17 5.37 -18.69
N THR A 202 -1.98 5.35 -18.12
CA THR A 202 -1.20 4.15 -17.87
C THR A 202 -0.60 4.22 -16.48
N PHE A 203 -0.40 3.07 -15.82
CA PHE A 203 0.14 3.06 -14.45
C PHE A 203 1.55 3.64 -14.33
N SER A 204 2.33 3.66 -15.42
CA SER A 204 3.65 4.30 -15.49
C SER A 204 3.60 5.82 -15.27
N GLN A 205 2.45 6.46 -15.49
CA GLN A 205 2.25 7.88 -15.25
C GLN A 205 1.96 8.21 -13.77
N CYS A 206 1.85 7.21 -12.88
CA CYS A 206 1.66 7.44 -11.45
C CYS A 206 2.94 7.98 -10.79
N CYS A 207 2.80 8.83 -9.77
CA CYS A 207 3.94 9.37 -9.02
C CYS A 207 4.70 8.30 -8.20
N ASN A 208 3.98 7.25 -7.82
CA ASN A 208 4.50 6.08 -7.12
C ASN A 208 4.75 4.92 -8.10
N MET A 209 5.69 4.03 -7.75
CA MET A 209 5.92 2.81 -8.52
C MET A 209 4.69 1.91 -8.41
N VAL A 210 4.04 1.65 -9.55
CA VAL A 210 2.91 0.71 -9.66
C VAL A 210 3.34 -0.45 -10.56
N THR A 211 3.26 -1.67 -10.05
CA THR A 211 3.57 -2.90 -10.81
C THR A 211 2.40 -3.86 -10.73
N VAL A 212 2.19 -4.68 -11.76
CA VAL A 212 1.12 -5.67 -11.82
C VAL A 212 1.73 -7.06 -11.95
N GLU A 213 1.34 -7.97 -11.06
CA GLU A 213 1.80 -9.36 -11.06
C GLU A 213 0.67 -10.35 -10.82
N GLU A 214 0.95 -11.61 -11.09
CA GLU A 214 0.06 -12.75 -10.87
C GLU A 214 0.47 -13.52 -9.62
N ALA A 215 -0.52 -14.10 -8.93
CA ALA A 215 -0.28 -15.01 -7.82
C ALA A 215 -1.45 -15.96 -7.58
N SER A 216 -1.17 -17.10 -6.94
CA SER A 216 -2.19 -17.90 -6.29
C SER A 216 -1.87 -18.03 -4.80
N GLY A 217 -2.60 -17.27 -3.98
CA GLY A 217 -2.51 -17.39 -2.52
C GLY A 217 -2.98 -18.76 -2.01
N LEU A 218 -3.82 -19.48 -2.75
CA LEU A 218 -4.34 -20.79 -2.34
C LEU A 218 -3.30 -21.90 -2.52
N VAL A 219 -2.60 -21.90 -3.66
CA VAL A 219 -1.60 -22.91 -4.02
C VAL A 219 -0.20 -22.53 -3.50
N GLY A 220 -0.01 -21.27 -3.09
CA GLY A 220 1.27 -20.77 -2.58
C GLY A 220 2.21 -20.26 -3.68
N GLU A 221 1.72 -20.08 -4.90
CA GLU A 221 2.46 -19.44 -5.99
C GLU A 221 2.49 -17.92 -5.79
N ILE A 222 3.33 -17.45 -4.85
CA ILE A 222 3.37 -16.06 -4.39
C ILE A 222 4.76 -15.42 -4.48
N SER A 223 5.69 -16.04 -5.21
CA SER A 223 7.10 -15.60 -5.32
C SER A 223 7.25 -14.11 -5.69
N GLN A 224 6.36 -13.59 -6.53
CA GLN A 224 6.42 -12.21 -7.03
C GLN A 224 6.05 -11.22 -5.92
N VAL A 225 5.12 -11.63 -5.05
CA VAL A 225 4.74 -10.90 -3.83
C VAL A 225 5.91 -10.87 -2.85
N GLU A 226 6.55 -12.01 -2.62
CA GLU A 226 7.71 -12.11 -1.72
C GLU A 226 8.90 -11.27 -2.20
N GLN A 227 9.18 -11.28 -3.50
CA GLN A 227 10.22 -10.44 -4.12
C GLN A 227 9.90 -8.95 -3.96
N PHE A 228 8.64 -8.55 -4.18
CA PHE A 228 8.21 -7.18 -3.96
C PHE A 228 8.39 -6.77 -2.50
N ILE A 229 8.00 -7.61 -1.54
CA ILE A 229 8.18 -7.33 -0.12
C ILE A 229 9.67 -7.15 0.18
N THR A 230 10.49 -8.16 -0.13
CA THR A 230 11.93 -8.20 0.12
C THR A 230 12.68 -6.99 -0.43
N LYS A 231 12.28 -6.51 -1.62
CA LYS A 231 12.84 -5.31 -2.27
C LYS A 231 12.58 -4.03 -1.48
N HIS A 232 11.46 -3.93 -0.77
CA HIS A 232 11.05 -2.72 -0.06
C HIS A 232 11.27 -2.76 1.46
N LEU A 233 11.73 -3.89 1.99
CA LEU A 233 12.16 -3.96 3.38
C LEU A 233 13.45 -3.18 3.59
N LYS A 234 13.44 -2.35 4.63
CA LYS A 234 14.64 -1.68 5.08
C LYS A 234 15.43 -2.61 6.00
N PRO A 235 16.75 -2.47 6.00
CA PRO A 235 17.63 -3.17 6.92
C PRO A 235 17.42 -2.80 8.39
#